data_AF-A0A061N5J5-F1
#
_entry.id   AF-A0A061N5J5-F1
#
_cell.length_a   1.000
_cell.length_b   1.000
_cell.length_c   1.000
_cell.angle_alpha   90.00
_cell.angle_beta   90.00
_cell.angle_gamma   90.00
#
_symmetry.space_group_name_H-M   'P 1'
#
loop_
_entity.id
_entity.type
_entity.pdbx_description
1 polymer ?
#
loop_
_entity_poly.entity_id
_entity_poly.type
_entity_poly.pdbx_seq_one_letter_code
_entity_poly.pdbx_strand_id
1 'polypeptide(L)'
;MSGLEALYYASVYPEEVQAIVGLDPAVPKSYEQLQVPSSIIITGSGALSEFGGLRILPSFVKEADIFSTAYLSTEDKKAYKSFIHRGTMTKNMREEIERVHENAAVVSNHIPRETPMLFFCFERSRDGNR
;
A
#
# COMPACT_ATOMS: atom_id res chain seq x y z
N MET A 1 2.90 -1.29 -3.62
CA MET A 1 4.06 -0.91 -4.43
C MET A 1 5.10 -2.01 -4.54
N SER A 2 5.37 -2.76 -3.46
CA SER A 2 6.25 -3.94 -3.50
C SER A 2 5.96 -4.92 -4.66
N GLY A 3 4.69 -5.10 -5.03
CA GLY A 3 4.32 -5.90 -6.21
C GLY A 3 4.89 -5.35 -7.53
N LEU A 4 4.88 -4.03 -7.74
CA LEU A 4 5.48 -3.40 -8.91
C LEU A 4 7.00 -3.59 -8.94
N GLU A 5 7.65 -3.38 -7.79
CA GLU A 5 9.10 -3.56 -7.67
C GLU A 5 9.53 -5.00 -7.93
N ALA A 6 8.78 -5.98 -7.41
CA ALA A 6 9.04 -7.39 -7.66
C ALA A 6 8.93 -7.76 -9.14
N LEU A 7 7.88 -7.25 -9.83
CA LEU A 7 7.71 -7.45 -11.26
C LEU A 7 8.86 -6.80 -12.06
N TYR A 8 9.22 -5.56 -11.71
CA TYR A 8 10.30 -4.85 -12.36
C TYR A 8 11.65 -5.55 -12.15
N TYR A 9 11.98 -5.95 -10.92
CA TYR A 9 13.23 -6.63 -10.62
C TYR A 9 13.37 -7.95 -11.39
N ALA A 10 12.31 -8.76 -11.41
CA ALA A 10 12.28 -10.01 -12.18
C ALA A 10 12.42 -9.79 -13.69
N SER A 11 11.98 -8.64 -14.20
CA SER A 11 12.17 -8.29 -15.61
C SER A 11 13.61 -7.88 -15.96
N VAL A 12 14.29 -7.21 -15.04
CA VAL A 12 15.67 -6.73 -15.24
C VAL A 12 16.69 -7.82 -14.95
N TYR A 13 16.42 -8.67 -13.95
CA TYR A 13 17.30 -9.74 -13.50
C TYR A 13 16.58 -11.09 -13.49
N PRO A 14 16.18 -11.62 -14.68
CA PRO A 14 15.39 -12.85 -14.76
C PRO A 14 16.10 -14.08 -14.19
N GLU A 15 17.43 -14.11 -14.26
CA GLU A 15 18.25 -15.21 -13.72
C GLU A 15 18.35 -15.18 -12.19
N GLU A 16 18.05 -14.06 -11.54
CA GLU A 16 18.08 -13.93 -10.07
C GLU A 16 16.74 -14.28 -9.42
N VAL A 17 15.65 -14.31 -10.20
CA VAL A 17 14.29 -14.49 -9.69
C VAL A 17 13.68 -15.78 -10.23
N GLN A 18 13.70 -16.82 -9.39
CA GLN A 18 13.10 -18.11 -9.73
C GLN A 18 11.56 -18.05 -9.76
N ALA A 19 10.93 -17.29 -8.87
CA ALA A 19 9.47 -17.13 -8.80
C ALA A 19 9.08 -15.93 -7.93
N ILE A 20 7.87 -15.40 -8.13
CA ILE A 20 7.27 -14.38 -7.27
C ILE A 20 6.08 -14.98 -6.51
N VAL A 21 6.08 -14.85 -5.18
CA VAL A 21 4.94 -15.23 -4.33
C VAL A 21 4.45 -13.97 -3.60
N GLY A 22 3.20 -13.59 -3.82
CA GLY A 22 2.62 -12.36 -3.30
C GLY A 22 1.34 -12.58 -2.51
N LEU A 23 1.19 -11.86 -1.38
CA LEU A 23 -0.07 -11.74 -0.66
C LEU A 23 -0.74 -10.43 -1.10
N ASP A 24 -1.89 -10.55 -1.77
CA ASP A 24 -2.65 -9.45 -2.36
C ASP A 24 -1.77 -8.39 -3.06
N PRO A 25 -0.87 -8.79 -3.97
CA PRO A 25 0.08 -7.86 -4.56
C PRO A 25 -0.61 -6.93 -5.57
N ALA A 26 -0.30 -5.64 -5.50
CA ALA A 26 -0.75 -4.69 -6.51
C ALA A 26 0.05 -4.87 -7.81
N VAL A 27 -0.67 -5.05 -8.92
CA VAL A 27 -0.11 -5.12 -10.28
C VAL A 27 -0.33 -3.78 -11.01
N PRO A 28 0.35 -3.48 -12.13
CA PRO A 28 0.18 -2.21 -12.84
C PRO A 28 -1.28 -1.83 -13.07
N LYS A 29 -2.11 -2.80 -13.47
CA LYS A 29 -3.54 -2.60 -13.71
C LYS A 29 -4.32 -2.17 -12.46
N SER A 30 -3.90 -2.59 -11.26
CA SER A 30 -4.53 -2.17 -10.00
C SER A 30 -4.40 -0.66 -9.75
N TYR A 31 -3.43 0.00 -10.40
CA TYR A 31 -3.17 1.44 -10.24
C TYR A 31 -3.89 2.32 -11.25
N GLU A 32 -4.50 1.77 -12.32
CA GLU A 32 -5.23 2.56 -13.32
C GLU A 32 -6.42 3.31 -12.71
N GLN A 33 -7.05 2.72 -11.68
CA GLN A 33 -8.23 3.27 -11.01
C GLN A 33 -7.92 3.94 -9.68
N LEU A 34 -6.65 3.93 -9.25
CA LEU A 34 -6.25 4.52 -7.99
C LEU A 34 -6.29 6.05 -8.11
N GLN A 35 -7.06 6.71 -7.24
CA GLN A 35 -7.06 8.16 -7.15
C GLN A 35 -5.98 8.61 -6.18
N VAL A 36 -4.95 9.26 -6.69
CA VAL A 36 -3.88 9.83 -5.88
C VAL A 36 -4.29 11.24 -5.40
N PRO A 37 -4.13 11.56 -4.11
CA PRO A 37 -4.37 12.90 -3.60
C PRO A 37 -3.48 13.94 -4.29
N SER A 38 -3.92 15.20 -4.35
CA SER A 38 -3.09 16.26 -4.92
C SER A 38 -1.81 16.48 -4.10
N SER A 39 -0.72 16.89 -4.75
CA SER A 39 0.58 17.12 -4.07
C SER A 39 0.49 18.15 -2.92
N ILE A 40 -0.45 19.11 -3.01
CA ILE A 40 -0.75 20.05 -1.92
C ILE A 40 -1.27 19.31 -0.67
N ILE A 41 -2.20 18.36 -0.85
CA ILE A 41 -2.75 17.55 0.24
C ILE A 41 -1.65 16.65 0.82
N ILE A 42 -0.84 16.02 -0.04
CA ILE A 42 0.27 15.17 0.38
C ILE A 42 1.28 15.97 1.21
N THR A 43 1.71 17.13 0.72
CA THR A 43 2.65 18.02 1.41
C THR A 43 2.09 18.52 2.73
N GLY A 44 0.84 18.98 2.75
CA GLY A 44 0.17 19.45 3.98
C GLY A 44 0.04 18.35 5.03
N SER A 45 -0.31 17.12 4.61
CA SER A 45 -0.38 15.97 5.51
C SER A 45 0.98 15.54 6.05
N GLY A 46 2.04 15.68 5.24
CA GLY A 46 3.43 15.44 5.65
C GLY A 46 3.89 16.40 6.73
N ALA A 47 3.71 17.71 6.51
CA ALA A 47 4.03 18.73 7.51
C ALA A 47 3.25 18.48 8.82
N LEU A 48 1.96 18.18 8.72
CA LEU A 48 1.14 17.85 9.88
C LEU A 48 1.62 16.61 10.64
N SER A 49 2.15 15.59 9.93
CA SER A 49 2.77 14.41 10.54
C SER A 49 4.05 14.76 11.28
N GLU A 50 4.93 15.55 10.66
CA GLU A 50 6.23 15.95 11.22
C GLU A 50 6.07 16.78 12.50
N PHE A 51 5.06 17.65 12.57
CA PHE A 51 4.72 18.39 13.79
C PHE A 51 3.91 17.59 14.82
N GLY A 52 3.64 16.30 14.56
CA GLY A 52 2.87 15.44 15.46
C GLY A 52 1.37 15.73 15.50
N GLY A 53 0.87 16.57 14.59
CA GLY A 53 -0.55 16.93 14.48
C GLY A 53 -1.46 15.75 14.13
N LEU A 54 -0.91 14.70 13.50
CA LEU A 54 -1.67 13.46 13.27
C LEU A 54 -2.05 12.70 14.55
N ARG A 55 -1.41 12.99 15.70
CA ARG A 55 -1.78 12.38 17.01
C ARG A 55 -3.07 12.95 17.59
N ILE A 56 -3.39 14.20 17.25
CA ILE A 56 -4.54 14.94 17.79
C ILE A 56 -5.76 14.91 16.86
N LEU A 57 -5.66 14.25 15.70
CA LEU A 57 -6.73 14.11 14.72
C LEU A 57 -7.23 12.66 14.69
N PRO A 58 -8.30 12.33 15.44
CA PRO A 58 -8.89 10.99 15.45
C PRO A 58 -9.32 10.53 14.06
N SER A 59 -9.76 11.46 13.21
CA SER A 59 -10.24 11.22 11.85
C SER A 59 -9.16 10.77 10.86
N PHE A 60 -7.87 10.96 11.16
CA PHE A 60 -6.79 10.47 10.29
C PHE A 60 -6.56 8.98 10.45
N VAL A 61 -6.75 8.47 11.66
CA VAL A 61 -7.05 7.06 11.89
C VAL A 61 -8.53 6.91 11.65
N LYS A 62 -8.95 6.99 10.37
CA LYS A 62 -10.25 6.42 10.01
C LYS A 62 -10.33 5.06 10.70
N GLU A 63 -11.49 4.73 11.26
CA GLU A 63 -11.79 3.38 11.72
C GLU A 63 -11.70 2.46 10.50
N ALA A 64 -10.48 2.14 10.11
CA ALA A 64 -10.19 1.14 9.11
C ALA A 64 -10.89 -0.12 9.60
N ASP A 65 -11.54 -0.85 8.69
CA ASP A 65 -12.33 -2.05 9.01
C ASP A 65 -11.57 -3.01 9.96
N ILE A 66 -10.24 -2.98 9.93
CA ILE A 66 -9.36 -3.71 10.86
C ILE A 66 -9.68 -3.47 12.35
N PHE A 67 -10.07 -2.25 12.75
CA PHE A 67 -10.42 -1.92 14.13
C PHE A 67 -11.81 -2.44 14.55
N SER A 68 -12.71 -2.68 13.60
CA SER A 68 -14.02 -3.30 13.86
C SER A 68 -13.97 -4.84 13.81
N THR A 69 -12.86 -5.44 13.36
CA THR A 69 -12.71 -6.91 13.36
C THR A 69 -12.64 -7.51 14.76
N ALA A 70 -13.15 -8.73 14.88
CA ALA A 70 -12.96 -9.59 16.05
C ALA A 70 -11.60 -10.32 16.06
N TYR A 71 -10.82 -10.23 14.98
CA TYR A 71 -9.54 -10.94 14.82
C TYR A 71 -8.38 -10.30 15.59
N LEU A 72 -8.50 -9.02 15.99
CA LEU A 72 -7.48 -8.32 16.77
C LEU A 72 -7.94 -8.12 18.21
N SER A 73 -7.03 -8.37 19.16
CA SER A 73 -7.26 -8.04 20.55
C SER A 73 -7.30 -6.52 20.77
N THR A 74 -7.76 -6.09 21.94
CA THR A 74 -7.78 -4.67 22.32
C THR A 74 -6.35 -4.11 22.38
N GLU A 75 -5.42 -4.91 22.86
CA GLU A 75 -3.99 -4.61 22.94
C GLU A 75 -3.39 -4.43 21.55
N ASP A 76 -3.69 -5.33 20.60
CA ASP A 76 -3.21 -5.23 19.21
C ASP A 76 -3.74 -3.97 18.53
N LYS A 77 -5.03 -3.66 18.71
CA LYS A 77 -5.64 -2.44 18.16
C LYS A 77 -4.96 -1.18 18.71
N LYS A 78 -4.66 -1.16 20.01
CA LYS A 78 -3.95 -0.04 20.66
C LYS A 78 -2.53 0.10 20.13
N ALA A 79 -1.80 -1.01 19.99
CA ALA A 79 -0.45 -1.02 19.43
C ALA A 79 -0.46 -0.55 17.97
N TYR A 80 -1.33 -1.10 17.14
CA TYR A 80 -1.48 -0.73 15.73
C TYR A 80 -1.79 0.77 15.55
N LYS A 81 -2.73 1.31 16.35
CA LYS A 81 -3.04 2.75 16.35
C LYS A 81 -1.82 3.60 16.68
N SER A 82 -0.98 3.17 17.63
CA SER A 82 0.25 3.90 17.98
C SER A 82 1.25 3.94 16.83
N PHE A 83 1.38 2.85 16.06
CA PHE A 83 2.23 2.81 14.87
C PHE A 83 1.74 3.75 13.77
N ILE A 84 0.43 3.77 13.49
CA ILE A 84 -0.15 4.67 12.48
C ILE A 84 0.11 6.13 12.85
N HIS A 85 -0.15 6.53 14.09
CA HIS A 85 0.09 7.91 14.53
C HIS A 85 1.56 8.31 14.53
N ARG A 86 2.49 7.35 14.62
CA ARG A 86 3.94 7.61 14.63
C ARG A 86 4.56 7.58 13.23
N GLY A 87 4.06 6.70 12.36
CA GLY A 87 4.78 6.28 11.15
C GLY A 87 4.06 6.56 9.83
N THR A 88 2.98 7.34 9.81
CA THR A 88 2.23 7.63 8.57
C THR A 88 2.68 8.95 7.94
N MET A 89 2.57 9.05 6.61
CA MET A 89 2.97 10.22 5.80
C MET A 89 4.46 10.58 5.93
N THR A 90 5.32 9.58 6.13
CA THR A 90 6.77 9.78 6.04
C THR A 90 7.16 10.28 4.64
N LYS A 91 8.34 10.90 4.53
CA LYS A 91 8.85 11.40 3.24
C LYS A 91 8.81 10.31 2.15
N ASN A 92 9.29 9.10 2.45
CA ASN A 92 9.32 8.00 1.50
C ASN A 92 7.90 7.58 1.06
N MET A 93 6.94 7.48 2.00
CA MET A 93 5.55 7.17 1.65
C MET A 93 4.94 8.24 0.73
N ARG A 94 5.25 9.51 0.95
CA ARG A 94 4.76 10.61 0.12
C ARG A 94 5.34 10.54 -1.29
N GLU A 95 6.64 10.34 -1.41
CA GLU A 95 7.31 10.17 -2.71
C GLU A 95 6.79 8.94 -3.46
N GLU A 96 6.52 7.84 -2.74
CA GLU A 96 5.93 6.63 -3.28
C GLU A 96 4.52 6.87 -3.85
N ILE A 97 3.68 7.61 -3.12
CA ILE A 97 2.33 7.99 -3.57
C ILE A 97 2.43 8.87 -4.82
N GLU A 98 3.33 9.85 -4.86
CA GLU A 98 3.48 10.76 -6.01
C GLU A 98 3.96 10.05 -7.27
N ARG A 99 4.84 9.04 -7.15
CA ARG A 99 5.40 8.29 -8.29
C ARG A 99 4.63 7.04 -8.67
N VAL A 100 3.56 6.70 -7.94
CA VAL A 100 2.86 5.40 -8.09
C VAL A 100 2.40 5.11 -9.53
N HIS A 101 1.86 6.12 -10.22
CA HIS A 101 1.36 5.96 -11.59
C HIS A 101 2.50 5.87 -12.61
N GLU A 102 3.55 6.67 -12.44
CA GLU A 102 4.75 6.61 -13.28
C GLU A 102 5.41 5.23 -13.17
N ASN A 103 5.58 4.75 -11.94
CA ASN A 103 6.13 3.44 -11.65
C ASN A 103 5.26 2.34 -12.27
N ALA A 104 3.94 2.41 -12.11
CA ALA A 104 3.02 1.44 -12.72
C ALA A 104 3.14 1.41 -14.26
N ALA A 105 3.26 2.57 -14.91
CA ALA A 105 3.44 2.68 -16.36
C ALA A 105 4.79 2.13 -16.83
N VAL A 106 5.86 2.31 -16.05
CA VAL A 106 7.16 1.69 -16.35
C VAL A 106 7.03 0.17 -16.26
N VAL A 107 6.46 -0.36 -15.16
CA VAL A 107 6.33 -1.80 -14.95
C VAL A 107 5.39 -2.46 -15.95
N SER A 108 4.33 -1.79 -16.42
CA SER A 108 3.43 -2.35 -17.44
C SER A 108 4.14 -2.69 -18.75
N ASN A 109 5.23 -2.01 -19.07
CA ASN A 109 6.06 -2.30 -20.25
C ASN A 109 7.12 -3.39 -20.01
N HIS A 110 7.33 -3.80 -18.75
CA HIS A 110 8.38 -4.71 -18.32
C HIS A 110 7.81 -5.90 -17.53
N ILE A 111 6.66 -6.44 -17.93
CA ILE A 111 6.09 -7.60 -17.24
C ILE A 111 6.94 -8.85 -17.56
N PRO A 112 7.52 -9.53 -16.55
CA PRO A 112 8.32 -10.73 -16.76
C PRO A 112 7.45 -11.86 -17.32
N ARG A 113 7.88 -12.47 -18.43
CA ARG A 113 7.12 -13.53 -19.12
C ARG A 113 7.44 -14.94 -18.64
N GLU A 114 8.68 -15.15 -18.20
CA GLU A 114 9.20 -16.50 -17.88
C GLU A 114 9.20 -16.78 -16.37
N THR A 115 9.02 -15.75 -15.54
CA THR A 115 8.97 -15.88 -14.08
C THR A 115 7.61 -16.40 -13.62
N PRO A 116 7.53 -17.60 -13.00
CA PRO A 116 6.31 -18.10 -12.40
C PRO A 116 5.82 -17.18 -11.26
N MET A 117 4.51 -16.96 -11.19
CA MET A 117 3.89 -16.08 -10.20
C MET A 117 2.74 -16.80 -9.47
N LEU A 118 2.73 -16.75 -8.14
CA LEU A 118 1.66 -17.24 -7.28
C LEU A 118 1.14 -16.10 -6.38
N PHE A 119 -0.10 -15.67 -6.61
CA PHE A 119 -0.72 -14.59 -5.84
C PHE A 119 -1.89 -15.10 -5.00
N PHE A 120 -1.88 -14.78 -3.72
CA PHE A 120 -3.00 -15.01 -2.81
C PHE A 120 -3.84 -13.73 -2.72
N CYS A 121 -4.88 -13.62 -3.54
CA CYS A 121 -5.76 -12.47 -3.56
C CYS A 121 -6.99 -12.71 -2.67
N PHE A 122 -7.39 -11.71 -1.89
CA PHE A 122 -8.61 -11.79 -1.10
C PHE A 122 -9.77 -11.20 -1.87
N GLU A 123 -10.77 -12.01 -2.20
CA GLU A 123 -12.03 -11.50 -2.73
C GLU A 123 -12.93 -11.09 -1.57
N ARG A 124 -13.31 -9.81 -1.53
CA ARG A 124 -14.32 -9.33 -0.57
C ARG A 124 -15.67 -9.86 -1.03
N SER A 125 -16.18 -10.92 -0.38
CA SER A 125 -17.55 -11.40 -0.63
C SER A 125 -18.53 -10.22 -0.47
N ARG A 126 -19.42 -10.05 -1.45
CA ARG A 126 -20.49 -9.04 -1.46
C ARG A 126 -21.64 -9.34 -0.49
N ASP A 127 -21.51 -10.34 0.38
CA ASP A 127 -22.55 -10.67 1.35
C ASP A 127 -22.42 -9.81 2.62
N GLY A 128 -22.92 -8.58 2.51
CA GLY A 128 -23.17 -7.68 3.63
C GLY A 128 -24.36 -8.11 4.49
N ASN A 129 -24.32 -9.32 5.06
CA ASN A 129 -25.27 -9.70 6.10
C ASN A 129 -24.65 -10.74 7.06
N ARG A 130 -23.88 -10.26 8.04
CA ARG A 130 -23.63 -10.92 9.33
C ARG A 130 -23.49 -9.88 10.41
#